data_AF-A0A1E8CSD2-F1
#
_entry.id   AF-A0A1E8CSD2-F1
#
_cell.length_a   1.000
_cell.length_b   1.000
_cell.length_c   1.000
_cell.angle_alpha   90.00
_cell.angle_beta   90.00
_cell.angle_gamma   90.00
#
_symmetry.space_group_name_H-M   'P 1'
#
loop_
_entity.id
_entity.type
_entity.pdbx_description
1 polymer ?
#
loop_
_entity_poly.entity_id
_entity_poly.type
_entity_poly.pdbx_seq_one_letter_code
_entity_poly.pdbx_strand_id
1 'polypeptide(L)'
;MVETVGSDHHPFDRLIGWTDSWAATHLNDIELSVQHGTARAPLHGEAMAYLPHPTLMRLMESADVVVTQGGPMGIVETRRMGLKPIVVPRLKAFGEVVDDHQVDLCRRLADRGDIWLAEDERALHAALDAAIADPSVLRFDPVDAEAGVEESVARFAAVVANLPSRSGPLAWFTSRKRGSRSHDSHERPSPQ
;
A
#
# COMPACT_ATOMS: atom_id res chain seq x y z
N MET A 1 0.76 13.56 -10.76
CA MET A 1 1.06 13.16 -9.36
C MET A 1 0.00 12.19 -8.88
N VAL A 2 0.42 11.15 -8.14
CA VAL A 2 -0.50 10.18 -7.53
C VAL A 2 -0.22 10.08 -6.04
N GLU A 3 -1.29 10.12 -5.24
CA GLU A 3 -1.23 9.83 -3.81
C GLU A 3 -2.05 8.58 -3.46
N THR A 4 -1.51 7.71 -2.60
CA THR A 4 -2.28 6.58 -2.06
C THR A 4 -2.01 6.31 -0.58
N VAL A 5 -3.09 6.19 0.20
CA VAL A 5 -3.05 5.83 1.62
C VAL A 5 -3.21 4.32 1.88
N GLY A 6 -3.21 3.52 0.82
CA GLY A 6 -3.43 2.08 0.87
C GLY A 6 -4.88 1.68 1.14
N SER A 7 -5.06 0.49 1.72
CA SER A 7 -6.36 -0.09 2.05
C SER A 7 -6.57 -0.27 3.56
N ASP A 8 -5.74 0.36 4.40
CA ASP A 8 -5.90 0.30 5.84
C ASP A 8 -7.20 1.04 6.24
N HIS A 9 -7.88 0.55 7.28
CA HIS A 9 -9.15 1.08 7.73
C HIS A 9 -9.00 2.34 8.58
N HIS A 10 -7.83 2.58 9.18
CA HIS A 10 -7.57 3.79 9.93
C HIS A 10 -7.49 4.98 8.96
N PRO A 11 -8.25 6.06 9.19
CA PRO A 11 -8.20 7.24 8.34
C PRO A 11 -6.80 7.84 8.38
N PHE A 12 -6.39 8.44 7.27
CA PHE A 12 -5.12 9.17 7.16
C PHE A 12 -5.35 10.63 6.76
N ASP A 13 -6.24 11.30 7.51
CA ASP A 13 -6.64 12.68 7.25
C ASP A 13 -5.45 13.66 7.21
N ARG A 14 -4.36 13.36 7.93
CA ARG A 14 -3.16 14.18 7.94
C ARG A 14 -2.49 14.23 6.57
N LEU A 15 -2.23 13.09 5.94
CA LEU A 15 -1.62 13.03 4.62
C LEU A 15 -2.52 13.72 3.59
N ILE A 16 -3.81 13.35 3.54
CA ILE A 16 -4.75 13.95 2.59
C ILE A 16 -4.82 15.47 2.77
N GLY A 17 -4.92 15.94 4.03
CA GLY A 17 -5.02 17.37 4.34
C GLY A 17 -3.77 18.15 3.93
N TRP A 18 -2.58 17.59 4.13
CA TRP A 18 -1.32 18.23 3.74
C TRP A 18 -1.15 18.30 2.22
N THR A 19 -1.54 17.25 1.50
CA THR A 19 -1.47 17.24 0.04
C THR A 19 -2.53 18.18 -0.56
N ASP A 20 -3.74 18.20 -0.01
CA ASP A 20 -4.82 19.08 -0.45
C ASP A 20 -4.50 20.57 -0.20
N SER A 21 -3.87 20.90 0.94
CA SER A 21 -3.44 22.27 1.27
C SER A 21 -2.38 22.77 0.29
N TRP A 22 -1.44 21.92 -0.09
CA TRP A 22 -0.41 22.23 -1.08
C TRP A 22 -0.99 22.35 -2.49
N ALA A 23 -1.84 21.41 -2.89
CA ALA A 23 -2.47 21.38 -4.21
C ALA A 23 -3.33 22.63 -4.48
N ALA A 24 -3.96 23.19 -3.45
CA ALA A 24 -4.73 24.44 -3.53
C ALA A 24 -3.93 25.62 -4.12
N THR A 25 -2.59 25.59 -4.02
CA THR A 25 -1.69 26.63 -4.54
C THR A 25 -1.00 26.28 -5.85
N HIS A 26 -1.20 25.06 -6.38
CA HIS A 26 -0.53 24.53 -7.57
C HIS A 26 -1.50 23.97 -8.62
N LEU A 27 -2.77 24.41 -8.59
CA LEU A 27 -3.87 23.83 -9.39
C LEU A 27 -3.64 23.83 -10.91
N ASN A 28 -2.77 24.71 -11.42
CA ASN A 28 -2.47 24.80 -12.85
C ASN A 28 -1.19 24.06 -13.24
N ASP A 29 -0.42 23.58 -12.26
CA ASP A 29 0.92 23.01 -12.46
C ASP A 29 0.90 21.47 -12.36
N ILE A 30 -0.17 20.90 -11.79
CA ILE A 30 -0.26 19.46 -11.50
C ILE A 30 -1.58 18.85 -11.96
N GLU A 31 -1.51 17.60 -12.40
CA GLU A 31 -2.63 16.67 -12.41
C GLU A 31 -2.50 15.76 -11.18
N LEU A 32 -3.53 15.71 -10.33
CA LEU A 32 -3.51 14.99 -9.05
C LEU A 32 -4.62 13.93 -9.01
N SER A 33 -4.23 12.67 -8.81
CA SER A 33 -5.16 11.58 -8.46
C SER A 33 -4.87 11.08 -7.05
N VAL A 34 -5.92 10.94 -6.22
CA VAL A 34 -5.80 10.60 -4.80
C VAL A 34 -6.66 9.39 -4.45
N GLN A 35 -6.02 8.31 -4.00
CA GLN A 35 -6.69 7.22 -3.30
C GLN A 35 -6.73 7.50 -1.80
N HIS A 36 -7.87 7.98 -1.30
CA HIS A 36 -7.99 8.50 0.07
C HIS A 36 -8.47 7.48 1.13
N GLY A 37 -8.86 6.27 0.74
CA GLY A 37 -9.28 5.22 1.67
C GLY A 37 -10.46 5.65 2.54
N THR A 38 -10.31 5.52 3.87
CA THR A 38 -11.30 5.96 4.86
C THR A 38 -11.12 7.41 5.32
N ALA A 39 -10.08 8.12 4.85
CA ALA A 39 -9.90 9.54 5.15
C ALA A 39 -10.97 10.39 4.46
N ARG A 40 -11.12 11.64 4.91
CA ARG A 40 -11.92 12.63 4.20
C ARG A 40 -11.36 12.84 2.79
N ALA A 41 -12.25 12.92 1.80
CA ALA A 41 -11.84 13.18 0.42
C ALA A 41 -11.21 14.59 0.30
N PRO A 42 -10.14 14.75 -0.49
CA PRO A 42 -9.56 16.07 -0.77
C PRO A 42 -10.53 16.94 -1.57
N LEU A 43 -10.32 18.26 -1.51
CA LEU A 43 -11.08 19.23 -2.31
C LEU A 43 -10.48 19.41 -3.72
N HIS A 44 -9.19 19.10 -3.90
CA HIS A 44 -8.46 19.28 -5.15
C HIS A 44 -7.96 17.93 -5.70
N GLY A 45 -8.01 17.80 -7.03
CA GLY A 45 -7.65 16.58 -7.75
C GLY A 45 -8.81 15.60 -7.93
N GLU A 46 -8.53 14.51 -8.63
CA GLU A 46 -9.44 13.38 -8.78
C GLU A 46 -9.38 12.50 -7.52
N ALA A 47 -10.49 12.41 -6.79
CA ALA A 47 -10.57 11.67 -5.53
C ALA A 47 -11.28 10.32 -5.70
N MET A 48 -10.64 9.25 -5.25
CA MET A 48 -11.20 7.90 -5.24
C MET A 48 -11.02 7.30 -3.86
N ALA A 49 -12.09 6.77 -3.25
CA ALA A 49 -11.95 6.12 -1.94
C ALA A 49 -11.04 4.88 -2.05
N TYR A 50 -11.29 4.03 -3.04
CA TYR A 50 -10.47 2.86 -3.32
C TYR A 50 -10.33 2.68 -4.82
N LEU A 51 -9.14 2.23 -5.23
CA LEU A 51 -8.84 1.86 -6.61
C LEU A 51 -8.56 0.37 -6.70
N PRO A 52 -9.03 -0.32 -7.76
CA PRO A 52 -8.51 -1.63 -8.09
C PRO A 52 -7.00 -1.54 -8.29
N HIS A 53 -6.25 -2.48 -7.73
CA HIS A 53 -4.80 -2.49 -7.78
C HIS A 53 -4.22 -2.30 -9.20
N PRO A 54 -4.72 -2.95 -10.28
CA PRO A 54 -4.23 -2.70 -11.63
C PRO A 54 -4.42 -1.26 -12.12
N THR A 55 -5.47 -0.57 -11.66
CA THR A 55 -5.71 0.84 -11.99
C THR A 55 -4.75 1.74 -11.24
N LEU A 56 -4.53 1.49 -9.95
CA LEU A 56 -3.54 2.21 -9.16
C LEU A 56 -2.13 2.09 -9.78
N MET A 57 -1.73 0.87 -10.19
CA MET A 57 -0.43 0.64 -10.83
C MET A 57 -0.27 1.45 -12.12
N ARG A 58 -1.29 1.48 -13.00
CA ARG A 58 -1.23 2.28 -14.23
C ARG A 58 -1.09 3.77 -13.95
N LEU A 59 -1.81 4.29 -12.94
CA LEU A 59 -1.68 5.69 -12.54
C LEU A 59 -0.27 5.99 -12.03
N MET A 60 0.27 5.13 -11.16
CA MET A 60 1.62 5.28 -10.61
C MET A 60 2.70 5.18 -11.70
N GLU A 61 2.57 4.26 -12.67
CA GLU A 61 3.52 4.12 -13.80
C GLU A 61 3.58 5.38 -14.68
N SER A 62 2.46 6.08 -14.83
CA SER A 62 2.38 7.34 -15.58
C SER A 62 2.75 8.59 -14.77
N ALA A 63 2.96 8.46 -13.46
CA ALA A 63 3.14 9.61 -12.58
C ALA A 63 4.61 10.04 -12.49
N ASP A 64 4.85 11.35 -12.52
CA ASP A 64 6.16 11.91 -12.20
C ASP A 64 6.47 11.90 -10.69
N VAL A 65 5.42 11.92 -9.88
CA VAL A 65 5.49 11.99 -8.41
C VAL A 65 4.50 11.00 -7.82
N VAL A 66 4.99 10.16 -6.91
CA VAL A 66 4.17 9.22 -6.14
C VAL A 66 4.36 9.50 -4.65
N VAL A 67 3.26 9.82 -3.99
CA VAL A 67 3.18 9.99 -2.53
C VAL A 67 2.49 8.77 -1.94
N THR A 68 3.08 8.15 -0.91
CA THR A 68 2.50 6.96 -0.29
C THR A 68 2.71 6.92 1.22
N GLN A 69 1.84 6.18 1.90
CA GLN A 69 2.02 5.85 3.32
C GLN A 69 3.22 4.90 3.54
N GLY A 70 3.73 4.83 4.78
CA GLY A 70 4.92 4.06 5.17
C GLY A 70 4.84 2.53 5.10
N GLY A 71 3.86 1.97 4.41
CA GLY A 71 3.68 0.53 4.26
C GLY A 71 4.60 -0.05 3.19
N PRO A 72 5.20 -1.24 3.41
CA PRO A 72 6.23 -1.79 2.52
C PRO A 72 5.82 -1.93 1.05
N MET A 73 4.56 -2.31 0.79
CA MET A 73 4.13 -2.64 -0.57
C MET A 73 4.13 -1.44 -1.51
N GLY A 74 3.56 -0.30 -1.08
CA GLY A 74 3.52 0.90 -1.91
C GLY A 74 4.92 1.42 -2.23
N ILE A 75 5.85 1.30 -1.29
CA ILE A 75 7.27 1.65 -1.48
C ILE A 75 7.89 0.74 -2.55
N VAL A 76 7.75 -0.59 -2.41
CA VAL A 76 8.32 -1.56 -3.36
C VAL A 76 7.76 -1.38 -4.76
N GLU A 77 6.45 -1.20 -4.88
CA GLU A 77 5.78 -1.01 -6.17
C GLU A 77 6.25 0.25 -6.88
N THR A 78 6.32 1.38 -6.16
CA THR A 78 6.85 2.64 -6.70
C THR A 78 8.29 2.48 -7.18
N ARG A 79 9.13 1.80 -6.38
CA ARG A 79 10.52 1.55 -6.76
C ARG A 79 10.70 0.69 -8.00
N ARG A 80 9.84 -0.32 -8.18
CA ARG A 80 9.85 -1.16 -9.40
C ARG A 80 9.58 -0.37 -10.67
N MET A 81 8.93 0.79 -10.54
CA MET A 81 8.68 1.72 -11.63
C MET A 81 9.85 2.69 -11.88
N GLY A 82 10.97 2.55 -11.15
CA GLY A 82 12.12 3.45 -11.23
C GLY A 82 11.93 4.78 -10.49
N LEU A 83 10.87 4.89 -9.68
CA LEU A 83 10.52 6.09 -8.93
C LEU A 83 10.94 5.98 -7.46
N LYS A 84 11.37 7.11 -6.89
CA LYS A 84 11.61 7.32 -5.47
C LYS A 84 10.35 7.90 -4.85
N PRO A 85 9.60 7.11 -4.05
CA PRO A 85 8.37 7.61 -3.44
C PRO A 85 8.69 8.69 -2.41
N ILE A 86 7.81 9.70 -2.34
CA ILE A 86 7.70 10.53 -1.15
C ILE A 86 6.84 9.77 -0.14
N VAL A 87 7.37 9.53 1.05
CA VAL A 87 6.73 8.67 2.04
C VAL A 87 6.40 9.46 3.30
N VAL A 88 5.13 9.39 3.70
CA VAL A 88 4.66 9.90 4.98
C VAL A 88 4.22 8.72 5.85
N PRO A 89 4.96 8.39 6.93
CA PRO A 89 4.58 7.27 7.79
C PRO A 89 3.33 7.62 8.58
N ARG A 90 2.44 6.64 8.79
CA ARG A 90 1.34 6.78 9.75
C ARG A 90 1.90 6.77 11.17
N LEU A 91 1.25 7.50 12.05
CA LEU A 91 1.65 7.62 13.46
C LEU A 91 0.51 7.20 14.38
N LYS A 92 0.85 6.39 15.37
CA LYS A 92 -0.05 5.97 16.44
C LYS A 92 -0.62 7.16 17.21
N ALA A 93 0.18 8.21 17.40
CA ALA A 93 -0.22 9.42 18.11
C ALA A 93 -1.44 10.14 17.47
N PHE A 94 -1.67 9.93 16.17
CA PHE A 94 -2.81 10.47 15.43
C PHE A 94 -3.92 9.43 15.18
N GLY A 95 -3.79 8.21 15.72
CA GLY A 95 -4.75 7.13 15.50
C GLY A 95 -4.73 6.57 14.06
N GLU A 96 -3.66 6.83 13.31
CA GLU A 96 -3.54 6.42 11.91
C GLU A 96 -3.08 4.97 11.76
N VAL A 97 -2.54 4.37 12.83
CA VAL A 97 -2.02 3.01 12.86
C VAL A 97 -1.98 2.50 14.31
N VAL A 98 -1.94 1.18 14.49
CA VAL A 98 -1.89 0.53 15.81
C VAL A 98 -0.53 0.73 16.51
N ASP A 99 0.56 0.70 15.74
CA ASP A 99 1.94 0.85 16.20
C ASP A 99 2.81 1.60 15.19
N ASP A 100 3.94 2.12 15.68
CA ASP A 100 4.85 2.96 14.90
C ASP A 100 5.96 2.16 14.19
N HIS A 101 5.81 0.83 14.02
CA HIS A 101 6.88 0.01 13.43
C HIS A 101 7.27 0.42 12.01
N GLN A 102 6.35 1.03 11.27
CA GLN A 102 6.63 1.58 9.94
C GLN A 102 7.59 2.78 9.97
N VAL A 103 7.62 3.55 11.07
CA VAL A 103 8.45 4.76 11.19
C VAL A 103 9.94 4.40 11.13
N ASP A 104 10.35 3.38 11.89
CA ASP A 104 11.74 2.91 11.90
C ASP A 104 12.17 2.32 10.56
N LEU A 105 11.25 1.65 9.84
CA LEU A 105 11.50 1.19 8.48
C LEU A 105 11.71 2.38 7.54
N CYS A 106 10.82 3.38 7.58
CA CYS A 106 10.89 4.56 6.73
C CYS A 106 12.21 5.32 6.94
N ARG A 107 12.63 5.55 8.20
CA ARG A 107 13.90 6.22 8.50
C ARG A 107 15.10 5.48 7.93
N ARG A 108 15.16 4.16 8.10
CA ARG A 108 16.25 3.32 7.55
C ARG A 108 16.29 3.34 6.02
N LEU A 109 15.13 3.38 5.36
CA LEU A 109 15.07 3.51 3.90
C LEU A 109 15.51 4.91 3.46
N ALA A 110 15.11 5.95 4.18
CA ALA A 110 15.54 7.33 3.91
C ALA A 110 17.06 7.49 4.03
N ASP A 111 17.67 6.90 5.07
CA ASP A 111 19.13 6.90 5.29
C ASP A 111 19.91 6.28 4.12
N ARG A 112 19.28 5.36 3.38
CA ARG A 112 19.84 4.69 2.20
C ARG A 112 19.54 5.43 0.89
N GLY A 113 18.79 6.53 0.96
CA GLY A 113 18.29 7.25 -0.21
C GLY A 113 17.15 6.52 -0.93
N ASP A 114 16.55 5.50 -0.30
CA ASP A 114 15.58 4.61 -0.93
C ASP A 114 14.17 5.19 -1.04
N ILE A 115 13.88 6.21 -0.24
CA ILE A 115 12.64 6.97 -0.24
C ILE A 115 12.97 8.43 0.08
N TRP A 116 12.07 9.34 -0.28
CA TRP A 116 12.08 10.67 0.31
C TRP A 116 11.13 10.69 1.51
N LEU A 117 11.68 10.66 2.72
CA LEU A 117 10.88 10.65 3.93
C LEU A 117 10.40 12.06 4.30
N ALA A 118 9.09 12.22 4.50
CA ALA A 118 8.47 13.43 5.03
C ALA A 118 7.72 13.10 6.33
N GLU A 119 8.29 13.51 7.47
CA GLU A 119 7.69 13.26 8.80
C GLU A 119 6.71 14.38 9.23
N ASP A 120 6.77 15.54 8.58
CA ASP A 120 5.88 16.68 8.82
C ASP A 120 5.39 17.35 7.52
N GLU A 121 4.39 18.23 7.64
CA GLU A 121 3.76 18.92 6.51
C GLU A 121 4.78 19.73 5.71
N ARG A 122 5.68 20.43 6.41
CA ARG A 122 6.70 21.26 5.78
C ARG A 122 7.67 20.41 4.97
N ALA A 123 8.07 19.25 5.48
CA ALA A 123 8.94 18.32 4.77
C ALA A 123 8.24 17.74 3.53
N LEU A 124 6.93 17.44 3.61
CA LEU A 124 6.15 17.00 2.46
C LEU A 124 6.09 18.08 1.38
N HIS A 125 5.69 19.31 1.75
CA HIS A 125 5.60 20.42 0.80
C HIS A 125 6.96 20.71 0.16
N ALA A 126 8.05 20.73 0.93
CA ALA A 126 9.39 20.92 0.38
C ALA A 126 9.80 19.82 -0.61
N ALA A 127 9.40 18.57 -0.37
CA ALA A 127 9.65 17.46 -1.29
C ALA A 127 8.84 17.62 -2.59
N LEU A 128 7.58 18.03 -2.47
CA LEU A 128 6.69 18.26 -3.62
C LEU A 128 7.17 19.45 -4.47
N ASP A 129 7.58 20.56 -3.83
CA ASP A 129 8.13 21.73 -4.51
C ASP A 129 9.41 21.37 -5.28
N ALA A 130 10.31 20.59 -4.66
CA ALA A 130 11.51 20.10 -5.32
C ALA A 130 11.18 19.20 -6.52
N ALA A 131 10.16 18.34 -6.39
CA ALA A 131 9.73 17.44 -7.45
C ALA A 131 9.04 18.16 -8.63
N ILE A 132 8.28 19.23 -8.38
CA ILE A 132 7.76 20.09 -9.45
C ILE A 132 8.92 20.77 -10.18
N ALA A 133 9.90 21.31 -9.43
CA ALA A 133 11.02 22.03 -10.01
C ALA A 133 11.92 21.12 -10.87
N ASP A 134 12.14 19.88 -10.43
CA ASP A 134 12.92 18.86 -11.13
C ASP A 134 12.42 17.45 -10.78
N PRO A 135 11.58 16.82 -11.61
CA PRO A 135 11.08 15.46 -11.35
C PRO A 135 12.18 14.40 -11.29
N SER A 136 13.39 14.67 -11.82
CA SER A 136 14.49 13.70 -11.82
C SER A 136 15.03 13.40 -10.41
N VAL A 137 14.79 14.30 -9.44
CA VAL A 137 15.16 14.08 -8.03
C VAL A 137 14.44 12.88 -7.41
N LEU A 138 13.28 12.53 -7.97
CA LEU A 138 12.45 11.38 -7.59
C LEU A 138 12.66 10.16 -8.49
N ARG A 139 13.77 10.08 -9.23
CA ARG A 139 14.10 8.88 -10.01
C ARG A 139 15.29 8.14 -9.41
N PHE A 140 15.27 6.83 -9.57
CA PHE A 140 16.44 5.98 -9.34
C PHE A 140 17.17 5.76 -10.65
N ASP A 141 18.49 5.58 -10.57
CA ASP A 141 19.20 4.92 -11.64
C ASP A 141 18.71 3.45 -11.72
N PRO A 142 18.45 2.91 -12.93
CA PRO A 142 17.85 1.57 -13.09
C PRO A 142 18.57 0.45 -12.34
N VAL A 143 19.88 0.60 -12.12
CA VAL A 143 20.74 -0.34 -11.39
C VAL A 143 20.39 -0.40 -9.89
N ASP A 144 19.99 0.72 -9.29
CA ASP A 144 19.63 0.81 -7.86
C ASP A 144 18.20 0.35 -7.58
N ALA A 145 17.33 0.39 -8.59
CA ALA A 145 15.95 -0.06 -8.49
C ALA A 145 15.84 -1.58 -8.29
N GLU A 146 16.55 -2.39 -9.09
CA GLU A 146 16.55 -3.86 -8.96
C GLU A 146 17.14 -4.31 -7.62
N ALA A 147 18.31 -3.77 -7.24
CA ALA A 147 18.97 -4.11 -5.99
C ALA A 147 18.12 -3.77 -4.75
N GLY A 148 17.48 -2.58 -4.75
CA GLY A 148 16.63 -2.17 -3.63
C GLY A 148 15.30 -2.93 -3.54
N VAL A 149 14.75 -3.39 -4.67
CA VAL A 149 13.54 -4.23 -4.69
C VAL A 149 13.83 -5.61 -4.14
N GLU A 150 14.92 -6.25 -4.55
CA GLU A 150 15.28 -7.59 -4.08
C GLU A 150 15.54 -7.60 -2.58
N GLU A 151 16.22 -6.57 -2.06
CA GLU A 151 16.44 -6.42 -0.63
C GLU A 151 15.15 -6.11 0.15
N SER A 152 14.26 -5.26 -0.37
CA SER A 152 12.98 -4.96 0.26
C SER A 152 12.07 -6.19 0.32
N VAL A 153 12.08 -7.01 -0.73
CA VAL A 153 11.38 -8.31 -0.76
C VAL A 153 12.00 -9.27 0.24
N ALA A 154 13.33 -9.40 0.28
CA ALA A 154 14.02 -10.25 1.25
C ALA A 154 13.75 -9.83 2.70
N ARG A 155 13.67 -8.52 2.96
CA ARG A 155 13.37 -7.98 4.28
C ARG A 155 11.91 -8.18 4.68
N PHE A 156 10.97 -7.97 3.77
CA PHE A 156 9.56 -8.30 4.02
C PHE A 156 9.38 -9.81 4.28
N ALA A 157 10.06 -10.66 3.50
CA ALA A 157 10.09 -12.09 3.73
C ALA A 157 10.66 -12.43 5.13
N ALA A 158 11.70 -11.75 5.59
CA ALA A 158 12.26 -11.92 6.92
C ALA A 158 11.33 -11.45 8.04
N VAL A 159 10.55 -10.39 7.83
CA VAL A 159 9.52 -9.94 8.78
C VAL A 159 8.37 -10.95 8.84
N VAL A 160 7.88 -11.42 7.69
CA VAL A 160 6.83 -12.44 7.60
C VAL A 160 7.27 -13.76 8.24
N ALA A 161 8.52 -14.17 8.04
CA ALA A 161 9.08 -15.37 8.65
C ALA A 161 9.14 -15.34 10.19
N ASN A 162 9.13 -14.14 10.79
CA ASN A 162 9.15 -13.95 12.24
C ASN A 162 7.77 -13.62 12.83
N LEU A 163 6.70 -13.60 12.03
CA LEU A 163 5.34 -13.49 12.56
C LEU A 163 4.96 -14.84 13.20
N PRO A 164 4.50 -14.86 14.46
CA PRO A 164 4.04 -16.09 15.08
C PRO A 164 2.87 -16.63 14.26
N SER A 165 3.03 -17.86 13.74
CA SER A 165 1.95 -18.56 13.06
C SER A 165 0.77 -18.65 14.02
N ARG A 166 -0.35 -17.98 13.73
CA ARG A 166 -1.62 -18.29 14.37
C ARG A 166 -2.09 -19.65 13.83
N SER A 167 -1.49 -20.71 14.35
CA SER A 167 -1.96 -22.08 14.20
C SER A 167 -3.18 -22.27 15.10
N GLY A 168 -4.32 -21.70 14.69
CA GLY A 168 -5.61 -22.20 15.12
C GLY A 168 -5.94 -23.44 14.29
N PRO A 169 -6.37 -24.57 14.88
CA PRO A 169 -6.68 -25.76 14.10
C PRO A 169 -7.87 -25.47 13.18
N LEU A 170 -7.62 -25.49 11.87
CA LEU A 170 -8.62 -25.53 10.81
C LEU A 170 -9.34 -26.89 10.88
N ALA A 171 -10.36 -26.98 11.72
CA ALA A 171 -11.33 -28.06 11.69
C ALA A 171 -12.43 -27.75 10.67
N TRP A 172 -12.13 -27.86 9.38
CA TRP A 172 -13.16 -28.11 8.37
C TRP A 172 -12.53 -28.85 7.18
N PHE A 173 -13.15 -29.99 6.83
CA PHE A 173 -12.82 -30.92 5.75
C PHE A 173 -11.70 -31.95 5.97
N THR A 174 -12.11 -33.10 6.54
CA THR A 174 -11.66 -34.41 6.01
C THR A 174 -12.85 -35.29 5.71
N SER A 175 -13.11 -35.45 4.41
CA SER A 175 -13.45 -36.71 3.72
C SER A 175 -14.16 -37.81 4.54
N ARG A 176 -15.41 -38.08 4.17
CA ARG A 176 -15.99 -39.42 4.33
C ARG A 176 -16.34 -39.96 2.94
N LYS A 177 -15.42 -40.72 2.33
CA LYS A 177 -15.74 -41.66 1.25
C LYS A 177 -14.97 -42.98 1.41
N ARG A 178 -15.77 -44.06 1.41
CA ARG A 178 -15.55 -45.46 0.98
C ARG A 178 -16.03 -46.44 2.06
N GLY A 179 -16.73 -47.54 1.76
CA GLY A 179 -17.14 -48.17 0.51
C GLY A 179 -18.48 -48.90 0.74
N SER A 180 -19.35 -49.08 -0.26
CA SER A 180 -19.29 -49.97 -1.44
C SER A 180 -19.80 -51.39 -1.16
N ARG A 181 -20.73 -51.82 -2.05
CA ARG A 181 -21.28 -53.17 -2.31
C ARG A 181 -22.46 -53.55 -1.40
N SER A 182 -23.54 -54.17 -1.89
CA SER A 182 -23.98 -54.66 -3.21
C SER A 182 -25.38 -55.26 -3.01
N HIS A 183 -26.24 -55.25 -4.04
CA HIS A 183 -27.36 -56.19 -4.35
C HIS A 183 -28.24 -56.64 -3.16
N ASP A 184 -29.56 -56.49 -3.18
CA ASP A 184 -30.41 -57.29 -4.05
C ASP A 184 -31.88 -56.82 -3.98
N SER A 185 -32.62 -57.14 -5.02
CA SER A 185 -34.06 -56.95 -5.22
C SER A 185 -34.94 -57.74 -4.23
N HIS A 186 -36.04 -57.14 -3.75
CA HIS A 186 -37.43 -57.56 -4.06
C HIS A 186 -38.46 -57.00 -3.06
N GLU A 187 -39.64 -56.69 -3.63
CA GLU A 187 -40.99 -56.81 -3.06
C GLU A 187 -41.47 -55.86 -1.95
N ARG A 188 -42.29 -54.90 -2.40
CA ARG A 188 -43.58 -54.53 -1.77
C ARG A 188 -44.48 -55.78 -1.68
N PRO A 189 -45.40 -55.91 -0.70
CA PRO A 189 -46.42 -54.88 -0.46
C PRO A 189 -46.94 -54.71 0.98
N SER A 190 -47.65 -53.59 1.20
CA SER A 190 -48.70 -53.42 2.21
C SER A 190 -49.85 -54.44 1.98
N PRO A 191 -50.90 -54.60 2.82
CA PRO A 191 -51.27 -53.84 4.03
C PRO A 191 -51.73 -54.72 5.22
N GLN A 192 -51.92 -54.11 6.38
CA GLN A 192 -53.16 -54.11 7.19
C GLN A 192 -53.02 -53.14 8.36
#